data_AF-A0A376FLT7-F1
#
_entry.id   AF-A0A376FLT7-F1
#
_cell.length_a   1.000
_cell.length_b   1.000
_cell.length_c   1.000
_cell.angle_alpha   90.00
_cell.angle_beta   90.00
_cell.angle_gamma   90.00
#
_symmetry.space_group_name_H-M   'P 1'
#
loop_
_entity.id
_entity.type
_entity.pdbx_description
1 polymer ?
#
loop_
_entity_poly.entity_id
_entity_poly.type
_entity_poly.pdbx_seq_one_letter_code
_entity_poly.pdbx_strand_id
1 'polypeptide(L)' 'MHRSLRPGNSDLHNARIIHDLENPSEPHSAPGILVEALHRRRERGLPAFTVLSCDNIPDNGHVVKNAVLGMAQKRFRSAV' A
#
# COMPACT_ATOMS: atom_id res chain seq x y z
N MET A 1 -20.54 -4.66 3.21
CA MET A 1 -19.31 -5.23 2.59
C MET A 1 -18.10 -4.46 3.08
N HIS A 2 -17.69 -4.70 4.32
CA HIS A 2 -16.61 -3.97 5.01
C HIS A 2 -15.38 -4.89 5.07
N ARG A 3 -14.32 -4.59 4.32
CA ARG A 3 -13.01 -5.23 4.49
C ARG A 3 -12.00 -4.15 4.87
N SER A 4 -11.99 -3.83 6.16
CA SER A 4 -10.93 -3.04 6.78
C SER A 4 -9.70 -3.94 6.95
N LEU A 5 -8.56 -3.46 6.46
CA LEU A 5 -7.24 -4.10 6.61
C LEU A 5 -6.81 -4.05 8.08
N ARG A 6 -7.29 -5.00 8.87
CA ARG A 6 -6.81 -5.21 10.25
C ARG A 6 -5.37 -5.74 10.22
N PRO A 7 -4.49 -5.31 11.14
CA PRO A 7 -3.21 -5.98 11.34
C PRO A 7 -3.51 -7.39 11.87
N GLY A 8 -3.36 -8.40 11.01
CA GLY A 8 -3.65 -9.80 11.31
C GLY A 8 -4.65 -10.50 10.40
N ASN A 9 -5.32 -9.81 9.46
CA ASN A 9 -6.06 -10.51 8.41
C ASN A 9 -5.47 -10.17 7.04
N SER A 10 -4.63 -11.08 6.61
CA SER A 10 -4.04 -11.20 5.30
C SER A 10 -5.10 -11.04 4.19
N ASP A 11 -5.26 -9.84 3.65
CA ASP A 11 -5.75 -9.62 2.28
C ASP A 11 -4.74 -10.15 1.22
N LEU A 12 -3.92 -11.16 1.57
CA LEU A 12 -3.03 -11.90 0.68
C LEU A 12 -3.80 -12.62 -0.43
N HIS A 13 -5.11 -12.85 -0.26
CA HIS A 13 -5.99 -13.41 -1.30
C HIS A 13 -6.74 -12.34 -2.11
N ASN A 14 -6.48 -11.05 -1.89
CA ASN A 14 -7.08 -10.02 -2.72
C ASN A 14 -6.35 -9.99 -4.07
N ALA A 15 -7.07 -10.32 -5.15
CA ALA A 15 -6.51 -10.40 -6.49
C ALA A 15 -5.76 -9.12 -6.92
N ARG A 16 -6.21 -7.93 -6.48
CA ARG A 16 -5.51 -6.67 -6.78
C ARG A 16 -4.19 -6.55 -6.02
N ILE A 17 -4.13 -7.02 -4.77
CA ILE A 17 -2.89 -7.00 -3.98
C ILE A 17 -1.88 -7.99 -4.57
N ILE A 18 -2.31 -9.17 -4.99
CA ILE A 18 -1.46 -10.15 -5.68
C ILE A 18 -0.92 -9.53 -6.98
N HIS A 19 -1.82 -9.00 -7.81
CA HIS A 19 -1.47 -8.33 -9.06
C HIS A 19 -0.43 -7.22 -8.85
N ASP A 20 -0.62 -6.34 -7.87
CA ASP A 20 0.28 -5.22 -7.61
C ASP A 20 1.65 -5.65 -7.05
N LEU A 21 1.73 -6.83 -6.43
CA LEU A 21 3.01 -7.42 -6.01
C LEU A 21 3.76 -8.03 -7.19
N GLU A 22 3.05 -8.63 -8.15
CA GLU A 22 3.62 -9.23 -9.36
C GLU A 22 3.99 -8.16 -10.41
N ASN A 23 3.18 -7.12 -10.54
CA ASN A 23 3.31 -6.04 -11.54
C ASN A 23 3.42 -4.66 -10.87
N PRO A 24 4.51 -4.39 -10.11
CA PRO A 24 4.61 -3.21 -9.25
C PRO A 24 4.66 -1.86 -9.98
N SER A 25 4.97 -1.84 -11.27
CA SER A 25 4.99 -0.63 -12.11
C SER A 25 3.61 -0.22 -12.63
N GLU A 26 2.62 -1.13 -12.56
CA GLU A 26 1.24 -0.92 -12.99
C GLU A 26 0.24 -1.36 -11.88
N PRO A 27 0.23 -0.68 -10.72
CA PRO A 27 -0.63 -1.07 -9.62
C PRO A 27 -2.09 -0.62 -9.82
N HIS A 28 -3.03 -1.43 -9.34
CA HIS A 28 -4.47 -1.20 -9.38
C HIS A 28 -5.08 -0.91 -8.01
N SER A 29 -4.43 -1.32 -6.92
CA SER A 29 -4.90 -1.06 -5.57
C SER A 29 -4.39 0.29 -5.05
N ALA A 30 -5.15 0.92 -4.15
CA ALA A 30 -4.73 2.15 -3.48
C ALA A 30 -3.35 2.02 -2.79
N PRO A 31 -3.07 0.99 -1.94
CA PRO A 31 -1.73 0.85 -1.35
C PRO A 31 -0.64 0.59 -2.39
N GLY A 32 -0.91 -0.17 -3.46
CA GLY A 32 0.04 -0.38 -4.56
C GLY A 32 0.41 0.92 -5.27
N ILE A 33 -0.58 1.73 -5.63
CA ILE A 33 -0.40 3.04 -6.26
C ILE A 33 0.42 3.97 -5.36
N LEU A 34 0.08 4.03 -4.07
CA LEU A 34 0.80 4.87 -3.10
C LEU A 34 2.27 4.46 -2.96
N VAL A 35 2.55 3.15 -2.86
CA VAL A 35 3.92 2.63 -2.76
C VAL A 35 4.71 2.93 -4.03
N GLU A 36 4.13 2.72 -5.21
CA GLU A 36 4.81 2.99 -6.48
C GLU A 36 5.07 4.49 -6.68
N ALA A 37 4.11 5.35 -6.36
CA ALA A 37 4.28 6.79 -6.44
C ALA A 37 5.41 7.27 -5.50
N LEU A 38 5.44 6.78 -4.26
CA LEU A 38 6.50 7.10 -3.30
C LEU A 38 7.87 6.55 -3.75
N HIS A 39 7.91 5.34 -4.31
CA HIS A 39 9.14 4.77 -4.87
C HIS A 39 9.70 5.64 -6.00
N ARG A 40 8.87 6.00 -7.00
CA ARG A 40 9.29 6.88 -8.10
C ARG A 40 9.78 8.24 -7.61
N ARG A 41 9.15 8.81 -6.58
CA ARG A 41 9.60 10.07 -5.98
C ARG A 41 10.98 9.91 -5.35
N ARG A 42 11.21 8.82 -4.62
CA ARG A 42 12.51 8.51 -4.03
C ARG A 42 13.60 8.37 -5.10
N GLU A 43 13.36 7.60 -6.16
CA GLU A 43 14.33 7.44 -7.26
C GLU A 43 14.66 8.76 -7.97
N ARG A 44 13.73 9.72 -7.96
CA ARG A 44 13.91 11.05 -8.55
C ARG A 44 14.41 12.10 -7.55
N GLY A 45 14.72 11.73 -6.31
CA GLY A 45 15.16 12.67 -5.27
C GLY A 45 14.08 13.67 -4.85
N LEU A 46 12.80 13.37 -5.05
CA LEU A 46 11.68 14.24 -4.68
C LEU A 46 11.21 13.93 -3.24
N PRO A 47 10.76 14.94 -2.47
CA PRO A 47 10.28 14.74 -1.11
C PRO A 47 9.01 13.87 -1.09
N ALA A 48 8.75 13.14 0.00
CA ALA A 48 7.50 12.38 0.13
C ALA A 48 6.26 13.30 0.22
N PHE A 49 5.08 12.73 0.01
CA PHE A 49 3.80 13.39 0.31
C PHE A 49 3.12 12.74 1.53
N THR A 50 2.29 13.51 2.22
CA THR A 50 1.44 12.99 3.30
C THR A 50 0.23 12.27 2.71
N VAL A 51 -0.06 11.07 3.22
CA VAL A 51 -1.30 10.35 2.90
C VAL A 51 -2.33 10.67 3.98
N LEU A 52 -3.43 11.32 3.57
CA LEU A 52 -4.57 11.63 4.43
C LEU A 52 -5.76 10.75 4.01
N SER A 53 -6.21 9.86 4.88
CA SER A 53 -7.45 9.10 4.64
C SER A 53 -8.65 9.95 5.04
N CYS A 54 -9.65 9.99 4.16
CA CYS A 54 -10.94 10.62 4.42
C CYS A 54 -12.07 9.59 4.57
N ASP A 55 -11.72 8.31 4.70
CA ASP A 55 -12.72 7.27 4.91
C ASP A 55 -13.33 7.40 6.31
N ASN A 56 -14.64 7.19 6.39
CA ASN A 56 -15.40 7.24 7.63
C ASN A 56 -15.25 5.93 8.42
N ILE A 57 -14.03 5.64 8.87
CA ILE A 57 -13.71 4.49 9.73
C ILE A 57 -12.86 4.94 10.92
N PRO A 58 -12.97 4.28 12.08
CA PRO A 58 -12.11 4.54 13.22
C PRO A 58 -10.62 4.37 12.86
N ASP A 59 -9.77 5.24 13.39
CA ASP A 59 -8.31 5.20 13.22
C ASP A 59 -7.85 5.08 11.75
N ASN A 60 -8.57 5.74 10.84
CA ASN A 60 -8.32 5.66 9.39
C ASN A 60 -6.86 5.93 8.98
N GLY A 61 -6.19 6.85 9.67
CA GLY A 61 -4.76 7.14 9.50
C GLY A 61 -3.86 5.93 9.82
N HIS A 62 -4.17 5.19 10.89
CA HIS A 62 -3.44 3.97 11.23
C HIS A 62 -3.75 2.84 10.24
N VAL A 63 -4.99 2.72 9.78
CA VAL A 63 -5.39 1.73 8.78
C VAL A 63 -4.61 1.95 7.47
N VAL A 64 -4.60 3.17 6.94
CA VAL A 64 -3.87 3.47 5.70
C VAL A 64 -2.36 3.31 5.87
N LYS A 65 -1.80 3.71 7.01
CA LYS A 65 -0.38 3.50 7.34
C LYS A 65 -0.01 2.02 7.30
N ASN A 66 -0.79 1.16 7.96
CA ASN A 66 -0.51 -0.27 8.01
C ASN A 66 -0.65 -0.94 6.64
N ALA A 67 -1.64 -0.53 5.84
CA ALA A 67 -1.82 -1.02 4.48
C ALA A 67 -0.62 -0.68 3.57
N VAL A 68 -0.18 0.57 3.58
CA VAL A 68 0.95 1.06 2.76
C VAL A 68 2.26 0.40 3.19
N LEU A 69 2.53 0.35 4.51
CA LEU A 69 3.75 -0.29 5.03
C LEU A 69 3.77 -1.79 4.77
N GLY A 70 2.63 -2.48 4.94
CA GLY A 70 2.51 -3.90 4.65
C GLY A 70 2.73 -4.24 3.17
N MET A 71 2.20 -3.41 2.27
CA MET A 71 2.45 -3.53 0.83
C MET A 71 3.92 -3.28 0.48
N ALA A 72 4.51 -2.20 0.99
CA ALA A 72 5.92 -1.88 0.79
C ALA A 72 6.85 -2.99 1.29
N GLN A 73 6.57 -3.52 2.49
CA GLN A 73 7.35 -4.61 3.06
C GLN A 73 7.31 -5.85 2.17
N LYS A 74 6.15 -6.24 1.64
CA LYS A 74 6.05 -7.39 0.73
C LYS A 74 6.77 -7.15 -0.60
N ARG A 75 6.63 -5.96 -1.18
CA ARG A 75 7.28 -5.59 -2.45
C ARG A 75 8.81 -5.60 -2.35
N PHE A 76 9.36 -5.01 -1.29
CA PHE A 76 10.81 -4.81 -1.18
C PHE A 76 11.55 -5.89 -0.39
N ARG A 77 10.86 -6.76 0.34
CA ARG A 77 11.49 -7.89 1.06
C ARG A 77 11.90 -9.04 0.12
N SER A 78 11.34 -9.11 -1.09
CA SER A 78 11.77 -10.07 -2.14
C SER A 78 12.98 -9.61 -2.95
N ALA A 79 13.56 -8.43 -2.65
CA ALA A 79 14.67 -7.84 -3.39
C ALA A 79 16.03 -7.96 -2.66
N VAL A 80 16.16 -8.90 -1.71
CA VAL A 80 17.41 -9.27 -1.03
C VAL A 80 17.67 -10.75 -1.22
#